data_AF-A0A1I4GDP8-F1
#
_entry.id   AF-A0A1I4GDP8-F1
#
_cell.length_a   1.000
_cell.length_b   1.000
_cell.length_c   1.000
_cell.angle_alpha   90.00
_cell.angle_beta   90.00
_cell.angle_gamma   90.00
#
_symmetry.space_group_name_H-M   'P 1'
#
loop_
_entity.id
_entity.type
_entity.pdbx_description
1 polymer ?
#
loop_
_entity_poly.entity_id
_entity_poly.type
_entity_poly.pdbx_seq_one_letter_code
_entity_poly.pdbx_strand_id
1 'polypeptide(L)'
;MAGLQLTEWSTLGAIAVHTGGLLLDNRWLRMLGGGAHGLPALAEQNSLESSRSHLVVAFDVLGGQFAIDGGGLGIAAGEVCYWGPDTLAWSGIGVGYSAFLRWALGGGLAEFYGSLRWEGWQEENRVLRMDQGWSLYPPPFAEQGKDANAVSRASVPFGELLGFYADVARQL
;
A
#
# COMPACT_ATOMS: atom_id res chain seq x y z
N MET A 1 -5.63 23.14 -12.07
CA MET A 1 -5.88 21.74 -11.70
C MET A 1 -6.45 21.01 -12.92
N ALA A 2 -5.61 20.35 -13.70
CA ALA A 2 -6.03 19.52 -14.82
C ALA A 2 -5.13 18.29 -14.80
N GLY A 3 -5.68 17.12 -14.49
CA GLY A 3 -4.85 15.92 -14.37
C GLY A 3 -5.55 14.66 -13.85
N LEU A 4 -6.88 14.68 -13.67
CA LEU A 4 -7.60 13.50 -13.27
C LEU A 4 -9.02 13.58 -13.85
N GLN A 5 -9.30 12.81 -14.91
CA GLN A 5 -10.69 12.55 -15.33
C GLN A 5 -11.36 11.53 -14.39
N LEU A 6 -11.01 11.55 -13.09
CA LEU A 6 -11.88 10.93 -12.11
C LEU A 6 -13.00 11.90 -11.87
N THR A 7 -14.21 11.46 -12.17
CA THR A 7 -15.38 12.16 -11.69
C THR A 7 -15.35 12.08 -10.16
N GLU A 8 -15.61 13.20 -9.48
CA GLU A 8 -15.80 13.24 -8.01
C GLU A 8 -16.88 12.24 -7.53
N TRP A 9 -17.72 11.81 -8.48
CA TRP A 9 -18.77 10.80 -8.33
C TRP A 9 -18.27 9.35 -8.21
N SER A 10 -16.98 9.08 -8.47
CA SER A 10 -16.39 7.76 -8.22
C SER A 10 -15.89 7.65 -6.77
N THR A 11 -15.90 6.43 -6.20
CA THR A 11 -15.38 6.20 -4.84
C THR A 11 -13.93 6.69 -4.67
N LEU A 12 -13.08 6.46 -5.68
CA LEU A 12 -11.68 6.92 -5.66
C LEU A 12 -11.60 8.45 -5.74
N GLY A 13 -12.38 9.09 -6.63
CA GLY A 13 -12.43 10.54 -6.76
C GLY A 13 -12.88 11.22 -5.47
N ALA A 14 -13.94 10.70 -4.82
CA ALA A 14 -14.44 11.21 -3.55
C ALA A 14 -13.37 11.16 -2.44
N ILE A 15 -12.63 10.05 -2.33
CA ILE A 15 -11.53 9.92 -1.36
C ILE A 15 -10.39 10.88 -1.69
N ALA A 16 -10.01 10.96 -2.97
CA ALA A 16 -8.93 11.83 -3.44
C ALA A 16 -9.19 13.32 -3.18
N VAL A 17 -10.45 13.76 -3.32
CA VAL A 17 -10.82 15.18 -3.23
C VAL A 17 -11.26 15.58 -1.82
N HIS A 18 -11.97 14.72 -1.10
CA HIS A 18 -12.65 15.10 0.15
C HIS A 18 -12.00 14.54 1.42
N THR A 19 -10.88 13.83 1.32
CA THR A 19 -10.16 13.28 2.48
C THR A 19 -8.66 13.50 2.34
N GLY A 20 -7.91 13.47 3.44
CA GLY A 20 -6.45 13.35 3.39
C GLY A 20 -5.96 11.94 3.02
N GLY A 21 -6.83 10.95 3.18
CA GLY A 21 -6.57 9.52 3.05
C GLY A 21 -7.39 8.73 4.07
N LEU A 22 -7.38 7.39 3.96
CA LEU A 22 -8.04 6.49 4.91
C LEU A 22 -7.00 5.62 5.62
N LEU A 23 -7.21 5.41 6.92
CA LEU A 23 -6.36 4.57 7.77
C LEU A 23 -7.19 3.38 8.22
N LEU A 24 -6.86 2.20 7.70
CA LEU A 24 -7.61 0.99 7.97
C LEU A 24 -6.79 0.02 8.81
N ASP A 25 -7.50 -0.81 9.57
CA ASP A 25 -6.96 -1.91 10.36
C ASP A 25 -5.75 -1.50 11.23
N ASN A 26 -6.03 -0.66 12.24
CA ASN A 26 -5.01 -0.07 13.11
C ASN A 26 -3.88 0.64 12.34
N ARG A 27 -4.22 1.35 11.26
CA ARG A 27 -3.28 2.11 10.41
C ARG A 27 -2.30 1.22 9.62
N TRP A 28 -2.55 -0.09 9.57
CA TRP A 28 -1.78 -1.03 8.76
C TRP A 28 -1.85 -0.66 7.28
N LEU A 29 -3.06 -0.43 6.78
CA LEU A 29 -3.29 0.00 5.40
C LEU A 29 -3.61 1.50 5.37
N ARG A 30 -2.90 2.23 4.51
CA ARG A 30 -3.00 3.69 4.35
C ARG A 30 -3.40 3.99 2.92
N MET A 31 -4.69 4.23 2.69
CA MET A 31 -5.22 4.57 1.38
C MET A 31 -5.02 6.06 1.09
N LEU A 32 -4.56 6.37 -0.13
CA LEU A 32 -4.20 7.72 -0.54
C LEU A 32 -5.45 8.55 -0.88
N GLY A 33 -5.48 9.77 -0.34
CA GLY A 33 -6.48 10.80 -0.64
C GLY A 33 -5.80 12.07 -1.16
N GLY A 34 -6.22 13.23 -0.65
CA GLY A 34 -5.61 14.53 -0.93
C GLY A 34 -4.27 14.80 -0.21
N GLY A 35 -3.78 13.84 0.57
CA GLY A 35 -2.53 13.94 1.33
C GLY A 35 -2.75 14.53 2.72
N ALA A 36 -2.12 13.94 3.73
CA ALA A 36 -2.16 14.43 5.11
C ALA A 36 -1.08 13.77 5.97
N HIS A 37 -0.59 14.49 6.98
CA HIS A 37 0.27 13.96 8.05
C HIS A 37 1.53 13.20 7.58
N GLY A 38 2.07 13.56 6.40
CA GLY A 38 3.25 12.90 5.82
C GLY A 38 2.94 11.79 4.81
N LEU A 39 1.67 11.48 4.56
CA LEU A 39 1.26 10.69 3.40
C LEU A 39 1.16 11.60 2.16
N PRO A 40 1.70 11.16 1.01
CA PRO A 40 1.58 11.91 -0.23
C PRO A 40 0.12 11.97 -0.69
N ALA A 41 -0.23 13.02 -1.43
CA ALA A 41 -1.50 13.03 -2.13
C ALA A 41 -1.51 11.95 -3.23
N LEU A 42 -2.67 11.38 -3.54
CA LEU A 42 -2.85 10.44 -4.65
C LEU A 42 -2.28 11.01 -5.95
N ALA A 43 -2.49 12.31 -6.20
CA ALA A 43 -2.00 13.00 -7.38
C ALA A 43 -0.47 13.18 -7.39
N GLU A 44 0.12 13.43 -6.23
CA GLU A 44 1.57 13.58 -6.06
C GLU A 44 2.27 12.25 -6.27
N GLN A 45 1.80 11.20 -5.58
CA GLN A 45 2.35 9.85 -5.66
C GLN A 45 2.38 9.32 -7.09
N ASN A 46 1.34 9.63 -7.86
CA ASN A 46 1.16 9.11 -9.21
C ASN A 46 1.58 10.09 -10.30
N SER A 47 2.21 11.22 -9.96
CA SER A 47 2.65 12.32 -10.85
C SER A 47 1.87 12.32 -12.18
N LEU A 48 0.59 12.71 -12.09
CA LEU A 48 -0.50 12.43 -13.04
C LEU A 48 -0.39 13.14 -14.41
N GLU A 49 0.82 13.47 -14.85
CA GLU A 49 1.08 14.17 -16.11
C GLU A 49 1.21 13.23 -17.32
N SER A 50 1.04 11.90 -17.18
CA SER A 50 1.17 10.93 -18.28
C SER A 50 0.28 9.68 -18.12
N SER A 51 0.04 8.96 -19.23
CA SER A 51 -0.63 7.66 -19.27
C SER A 51 0.18 6.62 -18.50
N ARG A 52 -0.21 6.37 -17.24
CA ARG A 52 0.49 5.45 -16.35
C ARG A 52 0.09 4.00 -16.61
N SER A 53 1.05 3.09 -16.43
CA SER A 53 0.82 1.63 -16.43
C SER A 53 -0.05 1.17 -15.26
N HIS A 54 -0.05 1.91 -14.15
CA HIS A 54 -0.85 1.67 -12.96
C HIS A 54 -0.96 2.93 -12.09
N LEU A 55 -1.94 2.94 -11.19
CA LEU A 55 -2.19 4.02 -10.24
C LEU A 55 -2.08 3.50 -8.81
N VAL A 56 -1.03 3.86 -8.07
CA VAL A 56 -0.86 3.53 -6.65
C VAL A 56 -1.94 4.22 -5.82
N VAL A 57 -2.72 3.45 -5.08
CA VAL A 57 -3.88 3.92 -4.30
C VAL A 57 -3.76 3.68 -2.81
N ALA A 58 -2.84 2.82 -2.36
CA ALA A 58 -2.59 2.60 -0.94
C ALA A 58 -1.19 2.03 -0.69
N PHE A 59 -0.75 2.17 0.56
CA PHE A 59 0.46 1.56 1.09
C PHE A 59 0.15 0.79 2.36
N ASP A 60 0.87 -0.30 2.62
CA ASP A 60 0.90 -0.92 3.94
C ASP A 60 2.14 -0.51 4.75
N VAL A 61 2.12 -0.79 6.05
CA VAL A 61 3.21 -0.43 6.97
C VAL A 61 4.53 -1.14 6.67
N LEU A 62 4.54 -2.21 5.88
CA LEU A 62 5.73 -2.96 5.48
C LEU A 62 6.28 -2.52 4.13
N GLY A 63 5.73 -1.47 3.51
CA GLY A 63 6.17 -0.99 2.20
C GLY A 63 5.49 -1.70 1.02
N GLY A 64 4.50 -2.55 1.27
CA GLY A 64 3.64 -3.09 0.21
C GLY A 64 2.77 -2.01 -0.42
N GLN A 65 2.45 -2.18 -1.69
CA GLN A 65 1.75 -1.17 -2.50
C GLN A 65 0.50 -1.77 -3.12
N PHE A 66 -0.61 -1.05 -3.04
CA PHE A 66 -1.79 -1.36 -3.84
C PHE A 66 -1.90 -0.37 -4.99
N ALA A 67 -2.13 -0.88 -6.19
CA ALA A 67 -2.31 -0.06 -7.37
C ALA A 67 -3.46 -0.57 -8.24
N ILE A 68 -4.17 0.33 -8.92
CA ILE A 68 -5.10 -0.04 -9.98
C ILE A 68 -4.27 -0.26 -11.25
N ASP A 69 -4.38 -1.43 -11.86
CA ASP A 69 -3.71 -1.73 -13.12
C ASP A 69 -4.32 -0.88 -14.26
N GLY A 70 -3.50 -0.04 -14.88
CA GLY A 70 -3.85 0.76 -16.05
C GLY A 70 -3.64 0.00 -17.36
N GLY A 71 -3.28 -1.28 -17.30
CA GLY A 71 -2.92 -2.14 -18.41
C GLY A 71 -1.42 -2.41 -18.53
N GLY A 72 -0.60 -1.96 -17.58
CA GLY A 72 0.85 -2.15 -17.62
C GLY A 72 1.44 -2.96 -16.47
N LEU A 73 0.63 -3.47 -15.54
CA LEU A 73 1.07 -4.52 -14.61
C LEU A 73 0.92 -5.92 -15.23
N GLY A 74 0.15 -6.05 -16.32
CA GLY A 74 -0.06 -7.32 -16.99
C GLY A 74 -0.97 -8.28 -16.20
N ILE A 75 -1.78 -7.75 -15.27
CA ILE A 75 -2.73 -8.54 -14.47
C ILE A 75 -4.11 -8.44 -15.10
N ALA A 76 -4.78 -7.30 -14.94
CA ALA A 76 -6.10 -7.04 -15.50
C ALA A 76 -6.44 -5.55 -15.37
N ALA A 77 -6.69 -4.88 -16.50
CA ALA A 77 -7.00 -3.45 -16.50
C ALA A 77 -8.21 -3.12 -15.59
N GLY A 78 -8.05 -2.14 -14.69
CA GLY A 78 -9.05 -1.71 -13.72
C GLY A 78 -9.08 -2.51 -12.41
N GLU A 79 -8.32 -3.60 -12.32
CA GLU A 79 -8.18 -4.39 -11.10
C GLU A 79 -7.23 -3.73 -10.10
N VAL A 80 -7.51 -3.86 -8.80
CA VAL A 80 -6.53 -3.55 -7.76
C VAL A 80 -5.54 -4.71 -7.65
N CYS A 81 -4.26 -4.40 -7.79
CA CYS A 81 -3.15 -5.30 -7.62
C CYS A 81 -2.36 -4.94 -6.35
N TYR A 82 -1.70 -5.93 -5.76
CA TYR A 82 -0.80 -5.79 -4.63
C TYR A 82 0.62 -6.15 -5.03
N TRP A 83 1.56 -5.26 -4.74
CA TRP A 83 2.97 -5.54 -4.72
C TRP A 83 3.39 -5.85 -3.28
N GLY A 84 3.80 -7.09 -3.03
CA GLY A 84 4.09 -7.58 -1.69
C GLY A 84 5.58 -7.54 -1.35
N PRO A 85 5.98 -7.03 -0.17
CA PRO A 85 7.38 -7.06 0.28
C PRO A 85 7.89 -8.49 0.59
N ASP A 86 6.99 -9.47 0.63
CA ASP A 86 7.24 -10.90 0.85
C ASP A 86 7.39 -11.72 -0.43
N THR A 87 6.89 -11.18 -1.56
CA THR A 87 6.94 -11.80 -2.88
C THR A 87 7.79 -11.02 -3.88
N LEU A 88 7.99 -9.73 -3.63
CA LEU A 88 8.63 -8.76 -4.50
C LEU A 88 8.00 -8.66 -5.91
N ALA A 89 6.74 -9.04 -6.03
CA ALA A 89 6.01 -9.13 -7.29
C ALA A 89 4.60 -8.55 -7.17
N TRP A 90 4.04 -8.15 -8.31
CA TRP A 90 2.63 -7.76 -8.43
C TRP A 90 1.75 -9.00 -8.50
N SER A 91 0.63 -8.97 -7.78
CA SER A 91 -0.43 -9.97 -7.81
C SER A 91 -1.80 -9.29 -7.86
N GLY A 92 -2.78 -9.91 -8.51
CA GLY A 92 -4.14 -9.40 -8.59
C GLY A 92 -4.96 -9.70 -7.33
N ILE A 93 -5.73 -8.72 -6.85
CA ILE A 93 -6.74 -8.94 -5.79
C ILE A 93 -8.07 -9.48 -6.38
N GLY A 94 -8.25 -9.42 -7.70
CA GLY A 94 -9.42 -9.91 -8.41
C GLY A 94 -10.62 -8.95 -8.42
N VAL A 95 -10.47 -7.73 -7.90
CA VAL A 95 -11.57 -6.76 -7.78
C VAL A 95 -11.11 -5.33 -8.08
N GLY A 96 -12.05 -4.50 -8.55
CA GLY A 96 -11.83 -3.06 -8.71
C GLY A 96 -11.90 -2.28 -7.39
N TYR A 97 -11.51 -0.99 -7.44
CA TYR A 97 -11.26 -0.17 -6.25
C TYR A 97 -12.40 -0.09 -5.23
N SER A 98 -13.66 0.14 -5.65
CA SER A 98 -14.78 0.23 -4.70
C SER A 98 -15.06 -1.09 -3.98
N ALA A 99 -14.84 -2.24 -4.64
CA ALA A 99 -14.99 -3.55 -4.02
C ALA A 99 -13.82 -3.85 -3.08
N PHE A 100 -12.59 -3.50 -3.48
CA PHE A 100 -11.41 -3.55 -2.61
C PHE A 100 -11.60 -2.73 -1.33
N LEU A 101 -12.11 -1.50 -1.42
CA LEU A 101 -12.38 -0.67 -0.24
C LEU A 101 -13.40 -1.33 0.70
N ARG A 102 -14.50 -1.87 0.17
CA ARG A 102 -15.51 -2.58 0.98
C ARG A 102 -14.93 -3.82 1.64
N TRP A 103 -14.11 -4.58 0.92
CA TRP A 103 -13.42 -5.76 1.45
C TRP A 103 -12.45 -5.38 2.59
N ALA A 104 -11.67 -4.32 2.42
CA ALA A 104 -10.73 -3.84 3.43
C ALA A 104 -11.44 -3.35 4.70
N LEU A 105 -12.56 -2.62 4.53
CA LEU A 105 -13.43 -2.20 5.65
C LEU A 105 -14.14 -3.36 6.33
N GLY A 106 -14.43 -4.43 5.58
CA GLY A 106 -15.14 -5.62 6.04
C GLY A 106 -14.27 -6.65 6.75
N GLY A 107 -13.01 -6.34 7.06
CA GLY A 107 -12.09 -7.24 7.78
C GLY A 107 -11.27 -8.16 6.89
N GLY A 108 -11.32 -8.01 5.56
CA GLY A 108 -10.54 -8.82 4.62
C GLY A 108 -9.03 -8.77 4.83
N LEU A 109 -8.53 -7.68 5.43
CA LEU A 109 -7.12 -7.49 5.75
C LEU A 109 -6.58 -8.46 6.81
N ALA A 110 -7.46 -9.05 7.64
CA ALA A 110 -7.04 -9.95 8.71
C ALA A 110 -6.41 -11.24 8.17
N GLU A 111 -7.06 -11.89 7.21
CA GLU A 111 -6.53 -13.08 6.54
C GLU A 111 -5.39 -12.72 5.59
N PHE A 112 -5.56 -11.63 4.82
CA PHE A 112 -4.58 -11.18 3.83
C PHE A 112 -3.19 -10.94 4.42
N TYR A 113 -3.11 -10.35 5.61
CA TYR A 113 -1.86 -10.04 6.30
C TYR A 113 -1.49 -11.06 7.38
N GLY A 114 -2.19 -12.19 7.48
CA GLY A 114 -2.05 -13.13 8.60
C GLY A 114 -0.60 -13.58 8.84
N SER A 115 0.14 -13.89 7.78
CA SER A 115 1.56 -14.30 7.84
C SER A 115 2.54 -13.15 8.08
N LEU A 116 2.12 -11.90 7.88
CA LEU A 116 2.97 -10.71 8.00
C LEU A 116 2.79 -9.99 9.34
N ARG A 117 1.86 -10.46 10.18
CA ARG A 117 1.53 -9.86 11.47
C ARG A 117 2.24 -10.57 12.61
N TRP A 118 2.63 -9.80 13.62
CA TRP A 118 3.26 -10.26 14.85
C TRP A 118 2.40 -9.93 16.07
N GLU A 119 2.60 -10.59 17.19
CA GLU A 119 1.89 -10.28 18.43
C GLU A 119 2.12 -8.81 18.85
N GLY A 120 1.03 -8.07 19.09
CA GLY A 120 1.09 -6.66 19.48
C GLY A 120 1.28 -5.66 18.33
N TRP A 121 1.23 -6.10 17.07
CA TRP A 121 1.35 -5.21 15.90
C TRP A 121 0.36 -4.04 15.94
N GLN A 122 -0.84 -4.25 16.50
CA GLN A 122 -1.90 -3.25 16.61
C GLN A 122 -1.48 -2.06 17.48
N GLU A 123 -0.85 -2.34 18.62
CA GLU A 123 -0.34 -1.35 19.57
C GLU A 123 0.87 -0.62 19.01
N GLU A 124 1.80 -1.36 18.40
CA GLU A 124 2.98 -0.79 17.74
C GLU A 124 2.58 0.17 16.61
N ASN A 125 1.60 -0.20 15.78
CA ASN A 125 1.13 0.66 14.68
C ASN A 125 0.40 1.93 15.15
N ARG A 126 -0.18 1.94 16.36
CA ARG A 126 -0.84 3.14 16.89
C ARG A 126 0.14 4.29 17.12
N VAL A 127 1.40 3.99 17.44
CA VAL A 127 2.44 5.00 17.69
C VAL A 127 3.37 5.23 16.49
N LEU A 128 3.38 4.33 15.50
CA LEU A 128 4.11 4.51 14.25
C LEU A 128 3.66 5.80 13.56
N ARG A 129 4.58 6.62 13.05
CA ARG A 129 4.22 7.84 12.29
C ARG A 129 3.74 7.48 10.89
N MET A 130 2.91 8.34 10.27
CA MET A 130 2.37 8.07 8.92
C MET A 130 3.43 8.17 7.82
N ASP A 131 4.52 8.87 8.06
CA ASP A 131 5.70 8.97 7.19
C ASP A 131 6.74 7.87 7.48
N GLN A 132 6.39 6.87 8.29
CA GLN A 132 7.25 5.75 8.64
C GLN A 132 6.60 4.39 8.34
N GLY A 133 7.43 3.38 8.14
CA GLY A 133 7.05 1.98 8.02
C GLY A 133 7.92 1.10 8.92
N TRP A 134 7.61 -0.19 8.97
CA TRP A 134 8.40 -1.20 9.66
C TRP A 134 9.35 -1.87 8.68
N SER A 135 10.64 -1.73 8.92
CA SER A 135 11.66 -2.58 8.34
C SER A 135 11.77 -3.85 9.19
N LEU A 136 11.72 -5.03 8.55
CA LEU A 136 11.93 -6.32 9.20
C LEU A 136 13.30 -6.88 8.82
N TYR A 137 13.99 -7.50 9.79
CA TYR A 137 15.23 -8.22 9.54
C TYR A 137 15.25 -9.57 10.27
N PRO A 138 15.40 -10.71 9.57
CA PRO A 138 15.44 -10.85 8.10
C PRO A 138 14.16 -10.35 7.39
N PRO A 139 14.25 -9.91 6.11
CA PRO A 139 13.11 -9.30 5.41
C PRO A 139 12.05 -10.35 5.01
N PRO A 140 10.78 -9.95 4.76
CA PRO A 140 9.67 -10.89 4.52
C PRO A 140 9.85 -11.81 3.30
N PHE A 141 10.65 -11.38 2.31
CA PHE A 141 10.96 -12.17 1.13
C PHE A 141 12.02 -13.25 1.39
N ALA A 142 12.79 -13.15 2.47
CA ALA A 142 13.76 -14.16 2.85
C ALA A 142 13.08 -15.30 3.62
N GLU A 143 13.60 -16.52 3.48
CA GLU A 143 13.06 -17.70 4.17
C GLU A 143 13.07 -17.53 5.69
N GLN A 144 14.14 -16.92 6.24
CA GLN A 144 14.27 -16.65 7.67
C GLN A 144 13.37 -15.50 8.16
N GLY A 145 12.75 -14.75 7.24
CA GLY A 145 11.87 -13.63 7.55
C GLY A 145 10.38 -13.95 7.47
N LYS A 146 10.01 -15.23 7.27
CA LYS A 146 8.61 -15.66 7.13
C LYS A 146 7.80 -15.62 8.43
N ASP A 147 8.46 -15.72 9.58
CA ASP A 147 7.80 -15.55 10.89
C ASP A 147 8.00 -14.13 11.41
N ALA A 148 6.98 -13.29 11.27
CA ALA A 148 7.01 -11.90 11.72
C ALA A 148 7.22 -11.75 13.24
N ASN A 149 6.98 -12.78 14.05
CA ASN A 149 7.25 -12.75 15.49
C ASN A 149 8.75 -12.92 15.81
N ALA A 150 9.50 -13.62 14.95
CA ALA A 150 10.90 -13.98 15.17
C ALA A 150 11.90 -12.97 14.58
N VAL A 151 11.44 -12.01 13.78
CA VAL A 151 12.29 -10.99 13.14
C VAL A 151 12.51 -9.78 14.04
N SER A 152 13.65 -9.10 13.84
CA SER A 152 13.89 -7.75 14.36
C SER A 152 13.07 -6.73 13.58
N ARG A 153 12.60 -5.67 14.25
CA ARG A 153 11.76 -4.63 13.67
C ARG A 153 12.31 -3.24 14.00
N ALA A 154 12.32 -2.35 13.01
CA ALA A 154 12.69 -0.96 13.20
C ALA A 154 11.73 -0.03 12.44
N SER A 155 11.31 1.06 13.08
CA SER A 155 10.57 2.12 12.40
C SER A 155 11.53 2.95 11.56
N VAL A 156 11.31 3.00 10.26
CA VAL A 156 12.17 3.72 9.30
C VAL A 156 11.34 4.71 8.47
N PRO A 157 11.93 5.78 7.91
CA PRO A 157 11.25 6.64 6.95
C PRO A 157 10.65 5.83 5.80
N PHE A 158 9.40 6.12 5.44
CA PHE A 158 8.65 5.31 4.48
C PHE A 158 9.28 5.32 3.09
N GLY A 159 9.84 6.46 2.66
CA GLY A 159 10.58 6.56 1.41
C GLY A 159 11.83 5.68 1.36
N GLU A 160 12.55 5.52 2.48
CA GLU A 160 13.71 4.61 2.57
C GLU A 160 13.27 3.15 2.45
N LEU A 161 12.15 2.78 3.09
CA LEU A 161 11.59 1.43 3.00
C LEU A 161 11.20 1.08 1.56
N LEU A 162 10.49 1.98 0.87
CA LEU A 162 10.12 1.81 -0.54
C LEU A 162 11.36 1.74 -1.45
N GLY A 163 12.35 2.60 -1.21
CA GLY A 163 13.61 2.61 -1.96
C GLY A 163 14.37 1.31 -1.83
N PHE A 164 14.50 0.78 -0.61
CA PHE A 164 15.12 -0.53 -0.35
C PHE A 164 14.46 -1.64 -1.17
N TYR A 165 13.13 -1.74 -1.14
CA TYR A 165 12.42 -2.77 -1.89
C TYR A 165 12.54 -2.60 -3.41
N ALA A 166 12.51 -1.36 -3.90
CA ALA A 166 12.73 -1.08 -5.31
C ALA A 166 14.16 -1.45 -5.76
N ASP A 167 15.16 -1.29 -4.89
CA ASP A 167 16.54 -1.68 -5.17
C ASP A 167 16.71 -3.19 -5.20
N VAL A 168 16.10 -3.92 -4.25
CA VAL A 168 16.12 -5.39 -4.22
C VAL A 168 15.40 -5.97 -5.43
N ALA A 169 14.19 -5.48 -5.75
CA ALA A 169 13.41 -6.00 -6.88
C ALA A 169 14.10 -5.81 -8.24
N ARG A 170 15.01 -4.83 -8.38
CA ARG A 170 15.81 -4.62 -9.59
C ARG A 170 17.00 -5.58 -9.74
N GLN A 171 17.39 -6.26 -8.67
CA GLN A 171 18.53 -7.17 -8.64
C GLN A 171 18.15 -8.65 -8.83
N LEU A 172 16.85 -8.95 -8.84
CA LEU A 172 16.28 -10.28 -9.11
C LEU A 172 15.90 -10.40 -10.58
#